data_AF-A0A1Y3NGU6-F1
#
_entry.id   AF-A0A1Y3NGU6-F1
#
_cell.length_a   1.000
_cell.length_b   1.000
_cell.length_c   1.000
_cell.angle_alpha   90.00
_cell.angle_beta   90.00
_cell.angle_gamma   90.00
#
_symmetry.space_group_name_H-M   'P 1'
#
loop_
_entity.id
_entity.type
_entity.pdbx_description
1 polymer ?
#
loop_
_entity_poly.entity_id
_entity_poly.type
_entity_poly.pdbx_seq_one_letter_code
_entity_poly.pdbx_strand_id
1 'polypeptide(L)'
;IVNYLLEQKEIKLDVKDSKGRTPIFYAIIAQNEEIIVEYIFREISNYGEKILNIQDIDGKTALHYAAMSRNKDILNIFLQSEKIDYEIIDKN
;
A
#
# COMPACT_ATOMS: atom_id res chain seq x y z
N ILE A 1 -5.38 3.01 -17.66
CA ILE A 1 -5.93 4.07 -16.78
C ILE A 1 -5.09 4.22 -15.51
N VAL A 2 -4.84 3.16 -14.73
CA VAL A 2 -4.06 3.29 -13.47
C VAL A 2 -2.66 3.86 -13.69
N ASN A 3 -1.87 3.33 -14.64
CA ASN A 3 -0.52 3.86 -14.91
C ASN A 3 -0.54 5.35 -15.32
N TYR A 4 -1.51 5.76 -16.14
CA TYR A 4 -1.72 7.18 -16.51
C TYR A 4 -2.05 8.07 -15.31
N LEU A 5 -2.85 7.57 -14.35
CA LEU A 5 -3.16 8.31 -13.11
C LEU A 5 -1.91 8.41 -12.24
N LEU A 6 -1.14 7.33 -12.13
CA LEU A 6 0.12 7.33 -11.40
C LEU A 6 1.07 8.34 -12.04
N GLU A 7 1.21 8.44 -13.35
CA GLU A 7 2.07 9.42 -14.06
C GLU A 7 1.82 10.90 -13.71
N GLN A 8 0.69 11.25 -13.10
CA GLN A 8 0.42 12.63 -12.69
C GLN A 8 1.30 13.07 -11.50
N LYS A 9 2.02 14.18 -11.64
CA LYS A 9 2.92 14.70 -10.59
C LYS A 9 2.24 14.96 -9.25
N GLU A 10 0.97 15.36 -9.27
CA GLU A 10 0.21 15.78 -8.09
C GLU A 10 -0.77 14.72 -7.58
N ILE A 11 -0.64 13.46 -8.01
CA ILE A 11 -1.55 12.41 -7.55
C ILE A 11 -1.37 12.13 -6.07
N LYS A 12 -2.40 12.42 -5.28
CA LYS A 12 -2.42 12.09 -3.85
C LYS A 12 -2.72 10.62 -3.67
N LEU A 13 -1.71 9.88 -3.25
CA LEU A 13 -1.83 8.45 -2.99
C LEU A 13 -2.33 8.18 -1.56
N ASP A 14 -2.16 9.12 -0.63
CA ASP A 14 -2.52 8.99 0.79
C ASP A 14 -4.00 9.24 1.11
N VAL A 15 -4.83 9.52 0.10
CA VAL A 15 -6.26 9.81 0.27
C VAL A 15 -6.97 8.56 0.77
N LYS A 16 -7.66 8.73 1.90
CA LYS A 16 -8.44 7.67 2.54
C LYS A 16 -9.90 7.72 2.09
N ASP A 17 -10.47 6.55 1.89
CA ASP A 17 -11.92 6.39 1.78
C ASP A 17 -12.61 6.37 3.16
N SER A 18 -13.92 6.10 3.17
CA SER A 18 -14.73 5.98 4.41
C SER A 18 -14.30 4.83 5.35
N LYS A 19 -13.51 3.87 4.87
CA LYS A 19 -12.92 2.78 5.65
C LYS A 19 -11.48 3.06 6.06
N GLY A 20 -10.99 4.29 5.83
CA GLY A 20 -9.61 4.65 6.14
C GLY A 20 -8.58 4.05 5.18
N ARG A 21 -9.02 3.43 4.08
CA ARG A 21 -8.14 2.73 3.13
C ARG A 21 -7.68 3.69 2.03
N THR A 22 -6.40 3.60 1.70
CA THR A 22 -5.80 4.26 0.54
C THR A 22 -5.86 3.35 -0.70
N PRO A 23 -5.56 3.87 -1.91
CA PRO A 23 -5.57 3.08 -3.13
C PRO A 23 -4.74 1.79 -3.10
N ILE A 24 -3.63 1.74 -2.34
CA ILE A 24 -2.79 0.52 -2.25
C ILE A 24 -3.55 -0.69 -1.68
N PHE A 25 -4.49 -0.48 -0.75
CA PHE A 25 -5.31 -1.56 -0.21
C PHE A 25 -6.11 -2.25 -1.31
N TYR A 26 -6.63 -1.47 -2.26
CA TYR A 26 -7.40 -1.98 -3.38
C TYR A 26 -6.52 -2.69 -4.41
N ALA A 27 -5.28 -2.24 -4.63
CA ALA A 27 -4.33 -2.95 -5.48
C ALA A 27 -3.98 -4.33 -4.91
N ILE A 28 -3.82 -4.44 -3.59
CA ILE A 28 -3.61 -5.71 -2.89
C ILE A 28 -4.84 -6.61 -3.02
N ILE A 29 -6.04 -6.10 -2.71
CA ILE A 29 -7.29 -6.87 -2.82
C ILE A 29 -7.52 -7.36 -4.25
N ALA A 30 -7.17 -6.54 -5.24
CA ALA A 30 -7.25 -6.89 -6.66
C ALA A 30 -6.11 -7.81 -7.14
N GLN A 31 -5.15 -8.15 -6.27
CA GLN A 31 -3.99 -9.00 -6.55
C GLN A 31 -3.12 -8.48 -7.71
N ASN A 32 -3.02 -7.16 -7.86
CA ASN A 32 -2.29 -6.54 -8.96
C ASN A 32 -0.86 -6.15 -8.54
N GLU A 33 0.07 -7.07 -8.72
CA GLU A 33 1.49 -6.92 -8.36
C GLU A 33 2.18 -5.76 -9.09
N GLU A 34 1.90 -5.55 -10.37
CA GLU A 34 2.49 -4.45 -11.17
C GLU A 34 2.18 -3.08 -10.55
N ILE A 35 0.90 -2.85 -10.21
CA ILE A 35 0.48 -1.60 -9.57
C ILE A 35 1.09 -1.46 -8.19
N ILE A 36 1.18 -2.55 -7.41
CA ILE A 36 1.78 -2.53 -6.07
C ILE A 36 3.25 -2.10 -6.16
N VAL A 37 4.02 -2.67 -7.09
CA VAL A 37 5.43 -2.33 -7.31
C VAL A 37 5.58 -0.87 -7.72
N GLU A 38 4.79 -0.38 -8.67
CA GLU A 38 4.84 1.03 -9.11
C GLU A 38 4.51 1.98 -7.94
N TYR A 39 3.56 1.61 -7.10
CA TYR A 39 3.16 2.39 -5.93
C TYR A 39 4.29 2.48 -4.89
N ILE A 40 4.94 1.34 -4.58
CA ILE A 40 6.07 1.28 -3.66
C ILE A 40 7.27 2.05 -4.20
N PHE A 41 7.55 1.97 -5.50
CA PHE A 41 8.63 2.73 -6.13
C PHE A 41 8.42 4.26 -6.03
N ARG A 42 7.16 4.70 -6.12
CA ARG A 42 6.79 6.12 -5.99
C ARG A 42 6.89 6.65 -4.58
N GLU A 43 6.56 5.83 -3.59
CA GLU A 43 6.82 6.14 -2.18
C GLU A 43 8.30 6.37 -1.91
N ILE A 44 9.17 5.56 -2.53
CA ILE A 44 10.62 5.75 -2.40
C ILE A 44 11.01 7.13 -2.96
N SER A 45 10.36 7.56 -4.03
CA SER A 45 10.77 8.72 -4.82
C SER A 45 10.21 10.07 -4.38
N ASN A 46 8.95 10.19 -3.92
CA ASN A 46 8.30 11.52 -3.82
C ASN A 46 7.21 11.72 -2.75
N TYR A 47 6.77 10.68 -2.03
CA TYR A 47 5.69 10.81 -1.03
C TYR A 47 6.22 10.39 0.36
N GLY A 48 5.93 11.22 1.36
CA GLY A 48 6.55 11.15 2.68
C GLY A 48 6.32 9.81 3.38
N GLU A 49 7.43 9.12 3.65
CA GLU A 49 7.74 8.03 4.61
C GLU A 49 6.68 7.01 5.10
N LYS A 50 5.38 7.05 4.77
CA LYS A 50 4.38 6.32 5.56
C LYS A 50 3.17 5.76 4.82
N ILE A 51 3.04 5.81 3.49
CA ILE A 51 1.77 5.37 2.88
C ILE A 51 1.47 3.89 3.12
N LEU A 52 2.52 3.06 3.12
CA LEU A 52 2.40 1.61 3.29
C LEU A 52 2.02 1.25 4.74
N ASN A 53 2.29 2.19 5.64
CA ASN A 53 2.07 2.10 7.09
C ASN A 53 0.75 2.79 7.52
N ILE A 54 0.01 3.37 6.58
CA ILE A 54 -1.32 3.92 6.86
C ILE A 54 -2.22 2.79 7.35
N GLN A 55 -2.83 3.00 8.50
CA GLN A 55 -3.85 2.13 9.05
C GLN A 55 -5.25 2.49 8.51
N ASP A 56 -6.02 1.46 8.21
CA ASP A 56 -7.46 1.54 8.00
C ASP A 56 -8.22 1.67 9.34
N ILE A 57 -9.56 1.66 9.29
CA ILE A 57 -10.40 1.79 10.51
C ILE A 57 -10.17 0.66 11.53
N ASP A 58 -9.72 -0.51 11.09
CA ASP A 58 -9.45 -1.68 11.93
C ASP A 58 -7.99 -1.70 12.43
N GLY A 59 -7.20 -0.66 12.13
CA GLY A 59 -5.78 -0.61 12.47
C GLY A 59 -4.88 -1.37 11.50
N LYS A 60 -5.41 -1.92 10.41
CA LYS A 60 -4.64 -2.75 9.48
C LYS A 60 -3.90 -1.87 8.46
N THR A 61 -2.61 -2.16 8.28
CA THR A 61 -1.76 -1.57 7.24
C THR A 61 -1.81 -2.37 5.93
N ALA A 62 -1.18 -1.86 4.87
CA ALA A 62 -1.02 -2.59 3.62
C ALA A 62 -0.33 -3.95 3.83
N LEU A 63 0.66 -4.03 4.73
CA LEU A 63 1.33 -5.29 5.09
C LEU A 63 0.36 -6.33 5.67
N HIS A 64 -0.58 -5.92 6.53
CA HIS A 64 -1.59 -6.83 7.08
C HIS A 64 -2.43 -7.45 5.95
N TYR A 65 -2.86 -6.63 4.98
CA TYR A 65 -3.62 -7.12 3.83
C TYR A 65 -2.78 -8.04 2.93
N ALA A 66 -1.50 -7.72 2.73
CA ALA A 66 -0.58 -8.56 1.98
C ALA A 66 -0.40 -9.94 2.65
N ALA A 67 -0.24 -9.97 3.98
CA ALA A 67 -0.13 -11.21 4.76
C ALA A 67 -1.44 -12.01 4.81
N MET A 68 -2.59 -11.33 4.83
CA MET A 68 -3.90 -11.97 4.72
C MET A 68 -4.22 -12.45 3.30
N SER A 69 -3.51 -11.92 2.30
CA SER A 69 -3.63 -12.41 0.94
C SER A 69 -3.10 -13.84 0.86
N ARG A 70 -3.70 -14.68 0.00
CA ARG A 70 -3.18 -16.02 -0.27
C ARG A 70 -2.04 -16.00 -1.29
N ASN A 71 -1.45 -14.83 -1.55
CA ASN A 71 -0.39 -14.63 -2.52
C ASN A 71 0.91 -14.20 -1.82
N LYS A 72 1.87 -15.12 -1.80
CA LYS A 72 3.18 -14.88 -1.19
C LYS A 72 4.01 -13.86 -1.96
N ASP A 73 3.78 -13.70 -3.26
CA ASP A 73 4.54 -12.77 -4.09
C ASP A 73 4.21 -11.32 -3.72
N ILE A 74 2.94 -11.03 -3.45
CA ILE A 74 2.53 -9.75 -2.88
C ILE A 74 3.23 -9.52 -1.54
N LEU A 75 3.19 -10.48 -0.62
CA LEU A 75 3.90 -10.36 0.66
C LEU A 75 5.40 -10.08 0.45
N ASN A 76 6.05 -10.81 -0.46
CA ASN A 76 7.47 -10.63 -0.77
C ASN A 76 7.79 -9.23 -1.33
N ILE A 77 6.91 -8.67 -2.17
CA ILE A 77 7.06 -7.30 -2.69
C ILE A 77 7.09 -6.29 -1.53
N PHE A 78 6.20 -6.45 -0.54
CA PHE A 78 6.19 -5.58 0.63
C PHE A 78 7.45 -5.78 1.50
N LEU A 79 7.90 -7.02 1.72
CA LEU A 79 9.09 -7.33 2.52
C LEU A 79 10.40 -6.80 1.91
N GLN A 80 10.43 -6.48 0.62
CA GLN A 80 11.57 -5.85 -0.04
C GLN A 80 11.65 -4.32 0.19
N SER A 81 10.61 -3.72 0.78
CA SER A 81 10.56 -2.28 1.02
C SER A 81 11.09 -1.93 2.42
N GLU A 82 12.15 -1.12 2.48
CA GLU A 82 12.74 -0.63 3.75
C GLU A 82 11.81 0.32 4.52
N LYS A 83 10.75 0.84 3.87
CA LYS A 83 9.80 1.78 4.48
C LYS A 83 8.65 1.10 5.22
N ILE A 84 8.58 -0.24 5.20
CA ILE A 84 7.56 -0.99 5.92
C ILE A 84 7.87 -1.01 7.41
N ASP A 85 6.87 -0.62 8.20
CA ASP A 85 6.89 -0.78 9.64
C ASP A 85 6.12 -2.05 10.02
N TYR A 86 6.85 -3.06 10.50
CA TYR A 86 6.33 -4.35 10.94
C TYR A 86 5.86 -4.35 12.40
N GLU A 87 6.12 -3.28 13.16
CA GLU A 87 5.72 -3.13 14.57
C GLU A 87 4.31 -2.53 14.72
N ILE A 88 3.70 -2.07 13.62
CA ILE A 88 2.33 -1.58 13.63
C ILE A 88 1.39 -2.75 13.85
N ILE A 89 0.65 -2.69 14.96
CA ILE A 89 -0.39 -3.65 15.31
C ILE A 89 -1.76 -3.19 14.83
N ASP A 90 -2.61 -4.14 14.42
CA ASP A 90 -4.03 -3.88 14.21
C ASP A 90 -4.79 -3.78 15.55
N LYS A 91 -6.09 -3.49 15.51
CA LYS A 91 -6.89 -3.29 16.73
C LYS A 91 -7.39 -4.59 17.38
N ASN A 92 -6.95 -5.77 16.91
CA ASN A 92 -7.44 -7.06 17.41
C ASN A 92 -6.61 -7.62 18.56
#